data_AF-A0A6L9ZZU7-F1
#
_entry.id   AF-A0A6L9ZZU7-F1
#
_cell.length_a   1.000
_cell.length_b   1.000
_cell.length_c   1.000
_cell.angle_alpha   90.00
_cell.angle_beta   90.00
_cell.angle_gamma   90.00
#
_symmetry.space_group_name_H-M   'P 1'
#
loop_
_entity.id
_entity.type
_entity.pdbx_description
1 polymer ?
#
loop_
_entity_poly.entity_id
_entity_poly.type
_entity_poly.pdbx_seq_one_letter_code
_entity_poly.pdbx_strand_id
1 'polypeptide(L)'
;MGENTASKKLVRSVVVGNGNSYNLTASNWQDGKLIWEGTIVRMGNSTPLRQEIIQNNQDKFTATYFIPDDEGNWKSVVNETCERI
;
A
#
# COMPACT_ATOMS: atom_id res chain seq x y z
N MET A 1 7.70 -10.23 -1.65
CA MET A 1 6.76 -10.07 -0.52
C MET A 1 7.10 -11.14 0.50
N GLY A 2 7.08 -10.81 1.78
CA GLY A 2 7.30 -11.77 2.87
C GLY A 2 6.22 -11.63 3.92
N GLU A 3 5.88 -12.73 4.58
CA GLU A 3 5.05 -12.71 5.78
C GLU A 3 5.98 -12.65 7.00
N ASN A 4 5.79 -11.65 7.85
CA ASN A 4 6.42 -11.63 9.17
C ASN A 4 5.55 -12.48 10.11
N THR A 5 6.01 -13.69 10.38
CA THR A 5 5.31 -14.70 11.20
C THR A 5 5.12 -14.28 12.65
N ALA A 6 6.02 -13.44 13.20
CA ALA A 6 5.90 -12.94 14.56
C ALA A 6 4.77 -11.90 14.70
N SER A 7 4.59 -11.04 13.69
CA SER A 7 3.54 -10.01 13.71
C SER A 7 2.28 -10.40 12.93
N LYS A 8 2.27 -11.55 12.23
CA LYS A 8 1.22 -11.95 11.28
C LYS A 8 0.87 -10.86 10.26
N LYS A 9 1.89 -10.13 9.81
CA LYS A 9 1.76 -9.03 8.84
C LYS A 9 2.49 -9.38 7.57
N LEU A 10 1.91 -9.00 6.44
CA LEU A 10 2.59 -8.98 5.17
C LEU A 10 3.50 -7.74 5.14
N VAL A 11 4.70 -7.92 4.60
CA VAL A 11 5.70 -6.86 4.49
C VAL A 11 6.14 -6.71 3.03
N ARG A 12 6.17 -5.45 2.58
CA ARG A 12 6.65 -5.01 1.28
C ARG A 12 7.69 -3.92 1.50
N SER A 13 8.95 -4.27 1.32
CA SER A 13 10.05 -3.31 1.39
C SER A 13 10.85 -3.38 0.10
N VAL A 14 11.11 -2.23 -0.52
CA VAL A 14 11.98 -2.13 -1.69
C VAL A 14 12.87 -0.91 -1.51
N VAL A 15 14.16 -1.09 -1.78
CA VAL A 15 15.12 0.00 -1.92
C VAL A 15 15.39 0.16 -3.41
N VAL A 16 15.09 1.33 -3.93
CA VAL A 16 15.38 1.73 -5.30
C VAL A 16 16.62 2.64 -5.23
N GLY A 17 17.50 2.59 -6.23
CA GLY A 17 18.69 3.45 -6.26
C GLY A 17 18.36 4.94 -6.04
N ASN A 18 19.37 5.73 -5.68
CA ASN A 18 19.27 7.18 -5.40
C ASN A 18 18.48 7.54 -4.14
N GLY A 19 18.57 6.70 -3.10
CA GLY A 19 17.97 6.99 -1.79
C GLY A 19 16.45 6.91 -1.78
N ASN A 20 15.85 6.27 -2.78
CA ASN A 20 14.41 6.05 -2.85
C ASN A 20 14.09 4.70 -2.21
N SER A 21 13.06 4.61 -1.39
CA SER A 21 12.62 3.34 -0.85
C SER A 21 11.14 3.39 -0.51
N TYR A 22 10.55 2.23 -0.31
CA TYR A 22 9.28 2.16 0.39
C TYR A 22 9.28 0.99 1.34
N ASN A 23 8.58 1.16 2.46
CA ASN A 23 8.35 0.12 3.44
C ASN A 23 6.89 0.16 3.85
N LEU A 24 6.14 -0.85 3.44
CA LEU A 24 4.72 -0.98 3.68
C LEU A 24 4.45 -2.29 4.42
N THR A 25 3.51 -2.24 5.36
CA THR A 25 2.99 -3.41 6.04
C THR A 25 1.50 -3.51 5.83
N ALA A 26 0.98 -4.72 5.78
CA ALA A 26 -0.45 -4.97 5.76
C ALA A 26 -0.78 -6.08 6.75
N SER A 27 -1.95 -6.00 7.35
CA SER A 27 -2.59 -7.21 7.87
C SER A 27 -2.97 -8.10 6.69
N ASN A 28 -3.25 -9.38 6.94
CA ASN A 28 -3.79 -10.25 5.89
C ASN A 28 -5.14 -9.71 5.37
N TRP A 29 -5.64 -10.25 4.26
CA TRP A 29 -6.94 -9.90 3.70
C TRP A 29 -8.05 -10.00 4.76
N GLN A 30 -8.89 -8.97 4.84
CA GLN A 30 -10.08 -8.93 5.67
C GLN A 30 -11.25 -8.43 4.82
N ASP A 31 -12.35 -9.19 4.80
CA ASP A 31 -13.58 -8.84 4.09
C ASP A 31 -13.38 -8.42 2.62
N GLY A 32 -12.52 -9.14 1.89
CA GLY A 32 -12.22 -8.84 0.48
C GLY A 32 -11.37 -7.58 0.27
N LYS A 33 -10.76 -7.05 1.33
CA LYS A 33 -9.86 -5.89 1.31
C LYS A 33 -8.48 -6.22 1.84
N LEU A 34 -7.47 -5.58 1.26
CA LEU A 34 -6.10 -5.60 1.75
C LEU A 34 -5.59 -4.16 1.86
N ILE A 35 -5.22 -3.75 3.07
CA ILE A 35 -4.77 -2.38 3.34
C ILE A 35 -3.29 -2.40 3.67
N TRP A 36 -2.48 -1.79 2.81
CA TRP A 36 -1.07 -1.52 3.04
C TRP A 36 -0.86 -0.13 3.60
N GLU A 37 0.00 0.00 4.59
CA GLU A 37 0.36 1.27 5.19
C GLU A 37 1.85 1.31 5.52
N GLY A 38 2.44 2.49 5.38
CA GLY A 38 3.81 2.75 5.79
C GLY A 38 4.33 4.03 5.18
N THR A 39 5.58 4.02 4.77
CA THR A 39 6.27 5.21 4.26
C THR A 39 6.94 4.96 2.93
N ILE A 40 6.92 5.97 2.10
CA ILE A 40 7.78 6.10 0.92
C ILE A 40 8.85 7.13 1.23
N VAL A 41 10.09 6.83 0.88
CA VAL A 41 11.20 7.78 0.92
C VAL A 41 11.55 8.11 -0.52
N ARG A 42 11.54 9.40 -0.86
CA ARG A 42 11.94 9.89 -2.17
C ARG A 42 12.90 11.06 -2.01
N MET A 43 14.12 10.93 -2.55
CA MET A 43 15.17 11.96 -2.44
C MET A 43 15.37 12.45 -1.00
N GLY A 44 15.34 11.54 -0.03
CA GLY A 44 15.49 11.86 1.40
C GLY A 44 14.23 12.35 2.10
N ASN A 45 13.14 12.64 1.38
CA ASN A 45 11.86 13.01 1.99
C ASN A 45 11.00 11.78 2.25
N SER A 46 10.53 11.62 3.48
CA SER A 46 9.62 10.56 3.88
C SER A 46 8.17 11.04 3.82
N THR A 47 7.30 10.28 3.16
CA THR A 47 5.87 10.58 3.06
C THR A 47 5.07 9.35 3.45
N PRO A 48 4.04 9.48 4.33
CA PRO A 48 3.13 8.38 4.61
C PRO A 48 2.35 7.98 3.35
N LEU A 49 2.15 6.68 3.17
CA LEU A 49 1.38 6.11 2.07
C LEU A 49 0.46 5.02 2.60
N ARG A 50 -0.80 5.06 2.16
CA ARG A 50 -1.76 3.98 2.31
C ARG A 50 -2.19 3.48 0.93
N GLN A 51 -2.30 2.17 0.76
CA GLN A 51 -2.88 1.55 -0.42
C GLN A 51 -3.99 0.60 0.02
N GLU A 52 -5.22 0.84 -0.45
CA GLU A 52 -6.33 -0.09 -0.30
C GLU A 52 -6.47 -0.90 -1.59
N ILE A 53 -6.46 -2.22 -1.50
CA ILE A 53 -6.78 -3.12 -2.60
C ILE A 53 -8.10 -3.80 -2.27
N ILE A 54 -9.11 -3.58 -3.11
CA ILE A 54 -10.43 -4.20 -3.00
C ILE A 54 -10.54 -5.28 -4.07
N GLN A 55 -10.94 -6.48 -3.65
CA GLN A 55 -11.36 -7.54 -4.57
C GLN A 55 -12.82 -7.28 -4.97
N ASN A 56 -13.05 -6.77 -6.16
CA ASN A 56 -14.40 -6.48 -6.66
C ASN A 56 -15.12 -7.76 -7.07
N ASN A 57 -14.39 -8.72 -7.66
CA ASN A 57 -14.83 -10.07 -7.95
C ASN A 57 -13.61 -10.99 -8.14
N GLN A 58 -13.80 -12.22 -8.63
CA GLN A 58 -12.73 -13.21 -8.81
C GLN A 58 -11.59 -12.72 -9.72
N ASP A 59 -11.90 -11.88 -10.72
CA ASP A 59 -10.96 -11.46 -11.77
C ASP A 59 -10.70 -9.95 -11.79
N LYS A 60 -11.29 -9.19 -10.87
CA LYS A 60 -11.21 -7.72 -10.84
C LYS A 60 -10.80 -7.19 -9.48
N PHE A 61 -9.72 -6.42 -9.47
CA PHE A 61 -9.19 -5.75 -8.29
C PHE A 61 -9.06 -4.25 -8.53
N THR A 62 -9.36 -3.45 -7.51
CA THR A 62 -9.14 -2.01 -7.53
C THR A 62 -8.15 -1.64 -6.44
N ALA A 63 -7.05 -0.99 -6.83
CA ALA A 63 -6.08 -0.41 -5.93
C ALA A 63 -6.29 1.11 -5.86
N THR A 64 -6.46 1.65 -4.66
CA THR A 64 -6.51 3.10 -4.42
C THR A 64 -5.37 3.48 -3.49
N TYR A 65 -4.59 4.49 -3.90
CA TYR A 65 -3.50 5.05 -3.12
C TYR A 65 -3.95 6.33 -2.43
N PHE A 66 -3.50 6.52 -1.19
CA PHE A 66 -3.85 7.65 -0.35
C PHE A 66 -2.60 8.27 0.29
N ILE A 67 -2.60 9.59 0.40
CA ILE A 67 -1.66 10.37 1.21
C ILE A 67 -2.45 11.17 2.24
N PRO A 68 -1.88 11.47 3.42
CA PRO A 68 -2.51 12.38 4.37
C PRO A 68 -2.52 13.80 3.79
N ASP A 69 -3.59 14.53 4.05
CA ASP A 69 -3.62 15.98 3.87
C ASP A 69 -3.10 16.72 5.11
N ASP A 70 -3.14 18.05 5.07
CA ASP A 70 -2.66 18.92 6.15
C ASP A 70 -3.45 18.74 7.47
N GLU A 71 -4.64 18.15 7.41
CA GLU A 71 -5.49 17.83 8.56
C GLU A 71 -5.28 16.39 9.05
N GLY A 72 -4.43 15.62 8.38
CA GLY A 72 -4.17 14.21 8.67
C GLY A 72 -5.21 13.24 8.11
N ASN A 73 -6.13 13.72 7.26
CA ASN A 73 -7.12 12.88 6.60
C ASN A 73 -6.52 12.21 5.36
N TRP A 74 -6.83 10.93 5.15
CA TRP A 74 -6.37 10.20 3.98
C TRP A 74 -7.15 10.61 2.74
N LYS A 75 -6.48 11.24 1.77
CA LYS A 75 -7.05 11.60 0.47
C LYS A 75 -6.54 10.67 -0.62
N SER A 76 -7.44 10.20 -1.48
CA SER A 76 -7.07 9.38 -2.62
C SER A 76 -6.31 10.22 -3.64
N VAL A 77 -5.22 9.68 -4.16
CA VAL A 77 -4.37 10.34 -5.16
C VAL A 77 -4.33 9.61 -6.48
N VAL A 78 -4.50 8.29 -6.45
CA VAL A 78 -4.48 7.44 -7.64
C VAL A 78 -5.45 6.28 -7.43
N ASN A 79 -6.22 5.95 -8.47
CA ASN A 79 -7.06 4.76 -8.52
C ASN A 79 -6.68 3.96 -9.77
N GLU A 80 -6.28 2.70 -9.58
CA GLU A 80 -5.91 1.76 -10.61
C GLU A 80 -6.82 0.54 -10.53
N THR A 81 -7.41 0.16 -11.64
CA THR A 81 -8.23 -1.05 -11.73
C THR A 81 -7.55 -2.04 -12.66
N CYS A 82 -7.36 -3.26 -12.16
CA CYS A 82 -6.79 -4.37 -12.91
C CYS A 82 -7.86 -5.43 -13.12
N GLU A 83 -8.04 -5.83 -14.38
CA GLU A 83 -8.91 -6.92 -14.79
C GLU A 83 -8.04 -8.02 -15.40
N ARG A 84 -8.23 -9.25 -14.92
CA ARG A 84 -7.62 -10.43 -15.53
C ARG A 84 -8.47 -10.84 -16.73
N ILE A 85 -7.87 -10.77 -17.93
CA ILE A 85 -8.44 -11.21 -19.20
C ILE A 85 -8.13 -12.69 -19.45
#